data_AF-A0A7S0G9F9-F1
#
_entry.id   AF-A0A7S0G9F9-F1
#
_cell.length_a   1.000
_cell.length_b   1.000
_cell.length_c   1.000
_cell.angle_alpha   90.00
_cell.angle_beta   90.00
_cell.angle_gamma   90.00
#
_symmetry.space_group_name_H-M   'P 1'
#
loop_
_entity.id
_entity.type
_entity.pdbx_description
1 polymer ?
#
loop_
_entity_poly.entity_id
_entity_poly.type
_entity_poly.pdbx_seq_one_letter_code
_entity_poly.pdbx_strand_id
1 'polypeptide(L)'
;GEPPAAETPPAVMVMPAPEEYMMGPPPTEDDPIILGSPMDAPVGFGEDATPAEKTPMQKFADEWQVILRERKDHENSSKAEVVMESQKEMELFHERRDKTRETRMAKNRSDEQSKLESLEADLENDNSWQRVVKMVELQADTVEASEDTKRMRDVLISLKNDKDKALALSE
;
A
#
# COMPACT_ATOMS: atom_id res chain seq x y z
N GLY A 1 26.98 -15.30 -21.61
CA GLY A 1 26.26 -15.27 -20.32
C GLY A 1 25.21 -14.21 -20.47
N GLU A 2 23.97 -14.65 -20.65
CA GLU A 2 22.80 -13.83 -20.95
C GLU A 2 22.35 -13.07 -19.67
N PRO A 3 21.95 -11.80 -19.75
CA PRO A 3 21.43 -11.06 -18.60
C PRO A 3 20.04 -11.59 -18.18
N PRO A 4 19.69 -11.55 -16.88
CA PRO A 4 18.45 -12.13 -16.37
C PRO A 4 17.23 -11.35 -16.88
N ALA A 5 16.24 -12.10 -17.36
CA ALA A 5 14.97 -11.61 -17.86
C ALA A 5 14.27 -10.72 -16.83
N ALA A 6 13.94 -9.49 -17.24
CA ALA A 6 13.07 -8.61 -16.50
C ALA A 6 11.68 -9.26 -16.40
N GLU A 7 11.26 -9.55 -15.17
CA GLU A 7 9.95 -10.07 -14.84
C GLU A 7 8.90 -9.00 -15.18
N THR A 8 8.18 -9.21 -16.29
CA THR A 8 7.07 -8.37 -16.74
C THR A 8 5.93 -8.41 -15.73
N PRO A 9 5.31 -7.26 -15.37
CA PRO A 9 4.15 -7.25 -14.46
C PRO A 9 2.99 -8.06 -15.06
N PRO A 10 2.12 -8.68 -14.23
CA PRO A 10 1.04 -9.52 -14.71
C PRO A 10 0.10 -8.72 -15.62
N ALA A 11 -0.19 -9.30 -16.78
CA ALA A 11 -1.09 -8.73 -17.77
C ALA A 11 -2.44 -8.38 -17.13
N VAL A 12 -2.82 -7.11 -17.19
CA VAL A 12 -4.17 -6.66 -16.87
C VAL A 12 -5.11 -7.36 -17.84
N MET A 13 -5.96 -8.26 -17.35
CA MET A 13 -7.07 -8.79 -18.13
C MET A 13 -8.03 -7.63 -18.42
N VAL A 14 -7.86 -7.02 -19.59
CA VAL A 14 -8.86 -6.13 -20.18
C VAL A 14 -10.04 -7.01 -20.55
N MET A 15 -11.15 -6.86 -19.83
CA MET A 15 -12.41 -7.47 -20.25
C MET A 15 -12.78 -6.94 -21.63
N PRO A 16 -13.16 -7.80 -22.59
CA PRO A 16 -13.70 -7.31 -23.85
C PRO A 16 -14.99 -6.53 -23.54
N ALA A 17 -15.07 -5.32 -24.09
CA ALA A 17 -16.27 -4.50 -24.03
C ALA A 17 -17.48 -5.32 -24.52
N PRO A 18 -18.68 -5.13 -23.94
CA PRO A 18 -19.88 -5.80 -24.42
C PRO A 18 -20.05 -5.48 -25.91
N GLU A 19 -20.15 -6.52 -26.74
CA GLU A 19 -20.44 -6.39 -28.17
C GLU A 19 -21.66 -5.48 -28.35
N GLU A 20 -21.45 -4.34 -29.01
CA GLU A 20 -22.53 -3.50 -29.51
C GLU A 20 -23.38 -4.34 -30.46
N TYR A 21 -24.51 -4.82 -29.96
CA TYR A 21 -25.57 -5.33 -30.79
C TYR A 21 -26.00 -4.16 -31.70
N MET A 22 -25.60 -4.22 -32.96
CA MET A 22 -26.02 -3.31 -34.03
C MET A 22 -27.53 -3.45 -34.23
N MET A 23 -28.31 -2.83 -33.34
CA MET A 23 -29.70 -2.50 -33.60
C MET A 23 -29.68 -1.36 -34.62
N GLY A 24 -30.31 -1.57 -35.78
CA GLY A 24 -30.45 -0.53 -36.80
C GLY A 24 -31.04 0.77 -36.23
N PRO A 25 -30.88 1.90 -36.93
CA PRO A 25 -31.30 3.20 -36.42
C PRO A 25 -32.78 3.18 -36.02
N PRO A 26 -33.15 3.78 -34.87
CA PRO A 26 -34.53 3.84 -34.44
C PRO A 26 -35.35 4.63 -35.47
N PRO A 27 -36.60 4.23 -35.76
CA PRO A 27 -37.47 5.04 -36.62
C PRO A 27 -37.64 6.42 -35.99
N THR A 28 -37.30 7.45 -36.76
CA THR A 28 -37.52 8.86 -36.41
C THR A 28 -39.02 9.15 -36.52
N GLU A 29 -39.65 9.48 -35.40
CA GLU A 29 -41.09 9.77 -35.29
C GLU A 29 -41.48 11.16 -35.85
N ASP A 30 -41.28 11.37 -37.16
CA ASP A 30 -41.87 12.51 -37.88
C ASP A 30 -42.55 12.07 -39.20
N ASP A 31 -43.13 10.87 -39.20
CA ASP A 31 -44.08 10.42 -40.22
C ASP A 31 -45.48 10.24 -39.61
N PRO A 32 -46.56 10.77 -40.23
CA PRO A 32 -47.90 10.64 -39.69
C PRO A 32 -48.38 9.19 -39.72
N ILE A 33 -48.59 8.61 -38.55
CA ILE A 33 -49.21 7.29 -38.38
C ILE A 33 -50.69 7.40 -38.81
N ILE A 34 -51.01 6.99 -40.04
CA ILE A 34 -52.40 6.75 -40.45
C ILE A 34 -52.80 5.37 -39.93
N LEU A 35 -53.24 5.33 -38.67
CA LEU A 35 -53.88 4.16 -38.08
C LEU A 35 -55.38 4.44 -37.93
N GLY A 36 -56.17 3.77 -38.76
CA GLY A 36 -57.56 3.37 -38.51
C GLY A 36 -58.55 4.41 -37.95
N SER A 37 -59.50 4.80 -38.80
CA SER A 37 -60.80 5.42 -38.50
C SER A 37 -61.33 5.26 -37.06
N PRO A 38 -61.91 6.31 -36.42
CA PRO A 38 -62.43 6.21 -35.06
C PRO A 38 -63.73 5.40 -35.08
N MET A 39 -63.72 4.22 -34.44
CA MET A 39 -64.95 3.58 -34.00
C MET A 39 -65.23 4.03 -32.56
N ASP A 40 -66.29 4.82 -32.46
CA ASP A 40 -66.96 5.28 -31.26
C ASP A 40 -67.22 4.10 -30.29
N ALA A 41 -66.69 4.19 -29.07
CA ALA A 41 -67.03 3.31 -27.97
C ALA A 41 -67.18 4.13 -26.68
N PRO A 42 -68.31 3.99 -25.96
CA PRO A 42 -68.85 5.03 -25.10
C PRO A 42 -68.10 5.20 -23.77
N VAL A 43 -67.91 6.47 -23.40
CA VAL A 43 -67.49 6.94 -22.09
C VAL A 43 -68.48 6.46 -21.01
N GLY A 44 -67.97 5.71 -20.03
CA GLY A 44 -68.78 5.25 -18.91
C GLY A 44 -67.95 4.71 -17.77
N PHE A 45 -67.54 5.60 -16.87
CA PHE A 45 -67.83 5.60 -15.43
C PHE A 45 -66.75 6.42 -14.71
N GLY A 46 -67.10 7.67 -14.38
CA GLY A 46 -66.56 8.29 -13.19
C GLY A 46 -67.20 7.56 -12.01
N GLU A 47 -66.37 6.95 -11.17
CA GLU A 47 -66.82 6.35 -9.93
C GLU A 47 -66.03 7.01 -8.78
N ASP A 48 -66.79 7.49 -7.83
CA ASP A 48 -66.40 8.29 -6.69
C ASP A 48 -65.14 7.78 -5.98
N ALA A 49 -64.14 8.65 -5.86
CA ALA A 49 -63.07 8.52 -4.88
C ALA A 49 -63.63 8.85 -3.48
N THR A 50 -64.44 7.94 -2.93
CA THR A 50 -64.62 7.86 -1.48
C THR A 50 -63.31 7.35 -0.86
N PRO A 51 -62.94 7.73 0.38
CA PRO A 51 -61.76 7.19 1.04
C PRO A 51 -62.04 5.73 1.40
N ALA A 52 -61.86 4.85 0.42
CA ALA A 52 -61.90 3.41 0.63
C ALA A 52 -60.83 3.08 1.67
N GLU A 53 -61.26 2.48 2.77
CA GLU A 53 -60.35 1.91 3.76
C GLU A 53 -59.31 1.05 3.03
N LYS A 54 -58.02 1.27 3.33
CA LYS A 54 -56.91 0.62 2.63
C LYS A 54 -57.20 -0.88 2.50
N THR A 55 -57.17 -1.37 1.26
CA THR A 55 -57.37 -2.78 0.98
C THR A 55 -56.32 -3.61 1.75
N PRO A 56 -56.63 -4.84 2.17
CA PRO A 56 -55.65 -5.70 2.85
C PRO A 56 -54.32 -5.83 2.09
N MET A 57 -54.36 -5.81 0.75
CA MET A 57 -53.17 -5.82 -0.11
C MET A 57 -52.35 -4.52 0.00
N GLN A 58 -53.00 -3.36 0.10
CA GLN A 58 -52.30 -2.08 0.29
C GLN A 58 -51.60 -2.01 1.65
N LYS A 59 -52.24 -2.52 2.72
CA LYS A 59 -51.62 -2.59 4.05
C LYS A 59 -50.38 -3.50 4.04
N PHE A 60 -50.50 -4.67 3.41
CA PHE A 60 -49.37 -5.59 3.22
C PHE A 60 -48.23 -4.96 2.39
N ALA A 61 -48.56 -4.25 1.31
CA ALA A 61 -47.56 -3.55 0.51
C ALA A 61 -46.84 -2.45 1.32
N ASP A 62 -47.58 -1.66 2.09
CA ASP A 62 -47.02 -0.62 2.96
C ASP A 62 -46.06 -1.22 4.00
N GLU A 63 -46.45 -2.30 4.68
CA GLU A 63 -45.62 -3.02 5.66
C GLU A 63 -44.37 -3.62 5.01
N TRP A 64 -44.52 -4.24 3.84
CA TRP A 64 -43.40 -4.83 3.10
C TRP A 64 -42.40 -3.77 2.62
N GLN A 65 -42.88 -2.60 2.19
CA GLN A 65 -42.02 -1.48 1.81
C GLN A 65 -41.20 -0.94 3.00
N VAL A 66 -41.77 -0.95 4.21
CA VAL A 66 -41.02 -0.60 5.43
C VAL A 66 -39.91 -1.62 5.68
N ILE A 67 -40.20 -2.92 5.63
CA ILE A 67 -39.21 -3.99 5.82
C ILE A 67 -38.08 -3.90 4.78
N LEU A 68 -38.42 -3.66 3.52
CA LEU A 68 -37.42 -3.49 2.45
C LEU A 68 -36.54 -2.26 2.68
N ARG A 69 -37.13 -1.16 3.15
CA ARG A 69 -36.38 0.05 3.47
C ARG A 69 -35.42 -0.18 4.62
N GLU A 70 -35.88 -0.77 5.72
CA GLU A 70 -35.04 -1.10 6.88
C GLU A 70 -33.88 -2.01 6.50
N ARG A 71 -34.14 -3.04 5.68
CA ARG A 71 -33.10 -3.95 5.19
C ARG A 71 -32.07 -3.22 4.30
N LYS A 72 -32.55 -2.36 3.40
CA LYS A 72 -31.69 -1.54 2.53
C LYS A 72 -30.84 -0.58 3.36
N ASP A 73 -31.42 0.08 4.35
CA ASP A 73 -30.73 1.04 5.20
C ASP A 73 -29.67 0.34 6.07
N HIS A 74 -29.99 -0.84 6.60
CA HIS A 74 -29.03 -1.67 7.34
C HIS A 74 -27.85 -2.11 6.47
N GLU A 75 -28.11 -2.63 5.27
CA GLU A 75 -27.06 -3.04 4.33
C GLU A 75 -26.20 -1.84 3.90
N ASN A 76 -26.83 -0.68 3.66
CA ASN A 76 -26.11 0.54 3.29
C ASN A 76 -25.24 1.06 4.45
N SER A 77 -25.71 1.00 5.69
CA SER A 77 -24.92 1.35 6.88
C SER A 77 -23.71 0.43 7.00
N SER A 78 -23.91 -0.88 6.91
CA SER A 78 -22.82 -1.85 7.01
C SER A 78 -21.78 -1.66 5.91
N LYS A 79 -22.20 -1.40 4.66
CA LYS A 79 -21.28 -1.07 3.56
C LYS A 79 -20.51 0.23 3.83
N ALA A 80 -21.18 1.26 4.34
CA ALA A 80 -20.53 2.53 4.66
C ALA A 80 -19.48 2.34 5.76
N GLU A 81 -19.77 1.57 6.81
CA GLU A 81 -18.83 1.23 7.88
C GLU A 81 -17.58 0.53 7.35
N VAL A 82 -17.73 -0.49 6.50
CA VAL A 82 -16.61 -1.22 5.89
C VAL A 82 -15.76 -0.31 5.02
N VAL A 83 -16.37 0.57 4.23
CA VAL A 83 -15.63 1.53 3.39
C VAL A 83 -14.86 2.53 4.25
N MET A 84 -15.48 3.07 5.30
CA MET A 84 -14.80 3.98 6.22
C MET A 84 -13.63 3.31 6.95
N GLU A 85 -13.82 2.07 7.42
CA GLU A 85 -12.75 1.30 8.07
C GLU A 85 -11.60 1.02 7.10
N SER A 86 -11.91 0.63 5.86
CA SER A 86 -10.90 0.37 4.83
C SER A 86 -10.10 1.64 4.47
N GLN A 87 -10.77 2.80 4.38
CA GLN A 87 -10.10 4.09 4.15
C GLN A 87 -9.18 4.43 5.31
N LYS A 88 -9.64 4.28 6.55
CA LYS A 88 -8.83 4.49 7.75
C LYS A 88 -7.63 3.56 7.81
N GLU A 89 -7.78 2.29 7.44
CA GLU A 89 -6.67 1.34 7.39
C GLU A 89 -5.62 1.77 6.35
N MET A 90 -6.07 2.24 5.19
CA MET A 90 -5.19 2.75 4.14
C MET A 90 -4.39 3.98 4.62
N GLU A 91 -5.05 4.93 5.29
CA GLU A 91 -4.39 6.09 5.89
C GLU A 91 -3.35 5.66 6.93
N LEU A 92 -3.71 4.75 7.84
CA LEU A 92 -2.79 4.21 8.85
C LEU A 92 -1.62 3.44 8.24
N PHE A 93 -1.81 2.80 7.10
CA PHE A 93 -0.74 2.12 6.37
C PHE A 93 0.26 3.13 5.78
N HIS A 94 -0.24 4.19 5.14
CA HIS A 94 0.60 5.27 4.62
C HIS A 94 1.36 5.99 5.74
N GLU A 95 0.68 6.34 6.84
CA GLU A 95 1.32 6.96 8.00
C GLU A 95 2.44 6.08 8.58
N ARG A 96 2.19 4.77 8.77
CA ARG A 96 3.21 3.83 9.26
C ARG A 96 4.40 3.73 8.31
N ARG A 97 4.14 3.72 7.00
CA ARG A 97 5.18 3.67 5.98
C ARG A 97 6.04 4.94 6.01
N ASP A 98 5.41 6.10 6.06
CA ASP A 98 6.10 7.39 6.07
C ASP A 98 6.90 7.56 7.35
N LYS A 99 6.34 7.24 8.52
CA LYS A 99 7.05 7.22 9.79
C LYS A 99 8.26 6.28 9.78
N THR A 100 8.11 5.09 9.19
CA THR A 100 9.22 4.13 9.06
C THR A 100 10.31 4.67 8.15
N ARG A 101 9.93 5.29 7.02
CA ARG A 101 10.85 5.91 6.09
C ARG A 101 11.60 7.06 6.76
N GLU A 102 10.90 7.96 7.43
CA GLU A 102 11.48 9.10 8.16
C GLU A 102 12.43 8.64 9.25
N THR A 103 12.04 7.64 10.03
CA THR A 103 12.87 7.07 11.09
C THR A 103 14.15 6.45 10.52
N ARG A 104 14.05 5.71 9.40
CA ARG A 104 15.22 5.17 8.69
C ARG A 104 16.12 6.27 8.15
N MET A 105 15.55 7.31 7.54
CA MET A 105 16.32 8.44 7.03
C MET A 105 17.03 9.22 8.15
N ALA A 106 16.35 9.43 9.28
CA ALA A 106 16.92 10.10 10.45
C ALA A 106 18.03 9.25 11.08
N LYS A 107 17.79 7.94 11.23
CA LYS A 107 18.80 7.00 11.72
C LYS A 107 20.03 6.99 10.80
N ASN A 108 19.86 6.86 9.48
CA ASN A 108 20.98 6.86 8.56
C ASN A 108 21.80 8.16 8.64
N ARG A 109 21.14 9.32 8.74
CA ARG A 109 21.83 10.60 8.96
C ARG A 109 22.61 10.64 10.28
N SER A 110 22.01 10.13 11.37
CA SER A 110 22.68 10.04 12.67
C SER A 110 23.86 9.06 12.65
N ASP A 111 23.71 7.91 11.99
CA ASP A 111 24.74 6.89 11.87
C ASP A 111 25.90 7.40 11.00
N GLU A 112 25.61 8.14 9.93
CA GLU A 112 26.61 8.83 9.10
C GLU A 112 27.37 9.89 9.90
N GLN A 113 26.66 10.72 10.66
CA GLN A 113 27.28 11.72 11.54
C GLN A 113 28.19 11.07 12.59
N SER A 114 27.70 10.02 13.27
CA SER A 114 28.49 9.28 14.26
C SER A 114 29.70 8.59 13.62
N LYS A 115 29.58 8.10 12.39
CA LYS A 115 30.71 7.53 11.64
C LYS A 115 31.75 8.60 11.32
N LEU A 116 31.33 9.80 10.89
CA LEU A 116 32.24 10.91 10.61
C LEU A 116 32.97 11.36 11.89
N GLU A 117 32.25 11.52 12.99
CA GLU A 117 32.85 11.84 14.30
C GLU A 117 33.82 10.76 14.76
N SER A 118 33.47 9.49 14.56
CA SER A 118 34.39 8.39 14.88
C SER A 118 35.64 8.42 14.01
N LEU A 119 35.55 8.83 12.73
CA LEU A 119 36.71 8.93 11.85
C LEU A 119 37.59 10.14 12.22
N GLU A 120 37.00 11.25 12.65
CA GLU A 120 37.71 12.42 13.16
C GLU A 120 38.44 12.09 14.47
N ALA A 121 37.77 11.42 15.41
CA ALA A 121 38.39 10.95 16.65
C ALA A 121 39.52 9.93 16.39
N ASP A 122 39.37 9.04 15.41
CA ASP A 122 40.44 8.12 15.00
C ASP A 122 41.60 8.88 14.31
N LEU A 123 41.34 10.02 13.66
CA LEU A 123 42.34 10.85 13.01
C LEU A 123 43.16 11.65 14.02
N GLU A 124 42.51 12.24 15.01
CA GLU A 124 43.11 13.02 16.10
C GLU A 124 43.88 12.16 17.11
N ASN A 125 43.71 10.84 17.09
CA ASN A 125 44.42 9.95 18.00
C ASN A 125 45.94 9.95 17.74
N ASP A 126 46.71 10.26 18.79
CA ASP A 126 48.17 10.30 18.77
C ASP A 126 48.85 8.97 18.43
N ASN A 127 48.20 7.82 18.63
CA ASN A 127 48.76 6.51 18.33
C ASN A 127 48.17 5.95 17.03
N SER A 128 48.94 6.05 15.94
CA SER A 128 48.60 5.56 14.61
C SER A 128 48.22 4.06 14.57
N TRP A 129 48.75 3.24 15.48
CA TRP A 129 48.43 1.80 15.55
C TRP A 129 47.03 1.51 16.06
N GLN A 130 46.39 2.42 16.81
CA GLN A 130 44.98 2.24 17.20
C GLN A 130 44.06 2.24 15.98
N ARG A 131 44.36 3.08 14.98
CA ARG A 131 43.66 3.12 13.69
C ARG A 131 43.90 1.85 12.88
N VAL A 132 45.14 1.37 12.82
CA VAL A 132 45.51 0.12 12.13
C VAL A 132 44.76 -1.07 12.72
N VAL A 133 44.74 -1.21 14.04
CA VAL A 133 44.01 -2.31 14.70
C VAL A 133 42.50 -2.23 14.47
N LYS A 134 41.92 -1.02 14.39
CA LYS A 134 40.49 -0.86 14.07
C LYS A 134 40.13 -1.29 12.64
N MET A 135 41.06 -1.19 11.69
CA MET A 135 40.87 -1.62 10.30
C MET A 135 41.10 -3.12 10.09
N VAL A 136 41.81 -3.78 11.00
CA VAL A 136 42.16 -5.21 10.88
C VAL A 136 41.23 -6.04 11.76
N GLU A 137 40.59 -7.05 11.16
CA GLU A 137 39.76 -8.01 11.91
C GLU A 137 40.65 -8.97 12.71
N LEU A 138 40.73 -8.77 14.02
CA LEU A 138 41.55 -9.59 14.91
C LEU A 138 40.86 -10.89 15.35
N GLN A 139 39.56 -11.07 15.10
CA GLN A 139 38.78 -12.25 15.53
C GLN A 139 38.59 -13.31 14.43
N ALA A 140 39.29 -13.19 13.30
CA ALA A 140 39.18 -14.11 12.15
C ALA A 140 39.62 -15.56 12.43
N ASP A 141 40.28 -15.85 13.56
CA ASP A 141 40.78 -17.18 13.96
C ASP A 141 39.68 -18.23 14.19
N THR A 142 38.40 -17.87 14.06
CA THR A 142 37.26 -18.78 14.24
C THR A 142 36.78 -19.42 12.93
N VAL A 143 37.34 -19.02 11.79
CA VAL A 143 37.03 -19.59 10.47
C VAL A 143 37.90 -20.83 10.25
N GLU A 144 37.31 -21.97 9.89
CA GLU A 144 37.99 -23.29 9.74
C GLU A 144 39.18 -23.33 8.77
N ALA A 145 39.47 -22.23 8.05
CA ALA A 145 40.58 -22.08 7.12
C ALA A 145 41.58 -20.96 7.50
N SER A 146 41.54 -20.42 8.73
CA SER A 146 42.45 -19.34 9.13
C SER A 146 43.85 -19.87 9.51
N GLU A 147 44.90 -19.24 8.99
CA GLU A 147 46.28 -19.45 9.46
C GLU A 147 46.45 -18.97 10.93
N ASP A 148 47.42 -19.51 11.66
CA ASP A 148 47.67 -19.11 13.06
C ASP A 148 48.26 -17.69 13.13
N THR A 149 47.39 -16.70 13.31
CA THR A 149 47.78 -15.29 13.38
C THR A 149 48.04 -14.79 14.81
N LYS A 150 48.13 -15.68 15.82
CA LYS A 150 48.28 -15.29 17.24
C LYS A 150 49.44 -14.34 17.49
N ARG A 151 50.63 -14.65 16.94
CA ARG A 151 51.81 -13.78 17.11
C ARG A 151 51.61 -12.40 16.50
N MET A 152 50.96 -12.33 15.34
CA MET A 152 50.65 -11.05 14.68
C MET A 152 49.65 -10.25 15.51
N ARG A 153 48.60 -10.91 16.03
CA ARG A 153 47.63 -10.30 16.95
C ARG A 153 48.31 -9.73 18.19
N ASP A 154 49.19 -10.49 18.84
CA ASP A 154 49.88 -10.05 20.05
C ASP A 154 50.78 -8.83 19.80
N VAL A 155 51.50 -8.82 18.66
CA VAL A 155 52.31 -7.65 18.24
C VAL A 155 51.43 -6.42 18.00
N LEU A 156 50.32 -6.58 17.28
CA LEU A 156 49.37 -5.49 17.00
C LEU A 156 48.73 -4.94 18.29
N ILE A 157 48.40 -5.80 19.25
CA ILE A 157 47.87 -5.40 20.57
C ILE A 157 48.93 -4.65 21.38
N SER A 158 50.19 -5.13 21.38
CA SER A 158 51.30 -4.46 22.06
C SER A 158 51.49 -3.03 21.52
N LEU A 159 51.51 -2.86 20.20
CA LEU A 159 51.67 -1.56 19.53
C LEU A 159 50.47 -0.62 19.74
N LYS A 160 49.26 -1.18 19.86
CA LYS A 160 48.04 -0.42 20.20
C LYS A 160 48.10 0.21 21.60
N ASN A 161 48.68 -0.51 22.55
CA ASN A 161 48.66 -0.14 23.98
C ASN A 161 49.89 0.69 24.38
N ASP A 162 51.07 0.43 23.80
CA ASP A 162 52.31 1.15 24.10
C ASP A 162 52.64 2.20 23.03
N LYS A 163 52.41 3.49 23.35
CA LYS A 163 52.74 4.62 22.48
C LYS A 163 54.25 4.74 22.22
N ASP A 164 55.09 4.49 23.22
CA ASP A 164 56.55 4.63 23.09
C ASP A 164 57.15 3.58 22.15
N LYS A 165 56.65 2.34 22.21
CA LYS A 165 57.05 1.27 21.28
C LYS A 165 56.59 1.56 19.85
N ALA A 166 55.38 2.12 19.71
CA ALA A 166 54.86 2.57 18.42
C ALA A 166 55.72 3.69 17.81
N LEU A 167 56.13 4.68 18.62
CA LEU A 167 56.98 5.79 18.19
C LEU A 167 58.37 5.32 17.76
N ALA A 168 58.99 4.43 18.53
CA ALA A 168 60.32 3.89 18.23
C ALA A 168 60.41 3.09 16.91
N LEU A 169 59.28 2.66 16.35
CA LEU A 169 59.19 1.97 15.06
C LEU A 169 58.85 2.91 13.89
N SER A 170 58.48 4.16 14.18
CA SER A 170 58.11 5.17 13.19
C SER A 170 59.22 6.18 12.86
N GLU A 171 60.30 6.18 13.63
CA GLU A 171 61.59 6.83 13.31
C GLU A 171 62.46 5.92 12.43
#